data_AF-A0A928XRT7-F1
#
_entry.id   AF-A0A928XRT7-F1
#
_cell.length_a   1.000
_cell.length_b   1.000
_cell.length_c   1.000
_cell.angle_alpha   90.00
_cell.angle_beta   90.00
_cell.angle_gamma   90.00
#
_symmetry.space_group_name_H-M   'P 1'
#
loop_
_entity.id
_entity.type
_entity.pdbx_description
1 polymer ?
#
loop_
_entity_poly.entity_id
_entity_poly.type
_entity_poly.pdbx_seq_one_letter_code
_entity_poly.pdbx_strand_id
1 'polypeptide(L)' 'MTCGAKAVLIVTRSVTGTTTNVAQSRTELRCDKPERHDGAHADSAHGEEWTAEPGKVATLLRHEG' A
#
# COMPACT_ATOMS: atom_id res chain seq x y z
N MET A 1 21.37 -2.45 -1.95
CA MET A 1 20.49 -2.00 -0.86
C MET A 1 19.17 -1.57 -1.47
N THR A 2 18.05 -1.87 -0.82
CA THR A 2 16.69 -1.51 -1.29
C THR A 2 16.27 -0.17 -0.71
N CYS A 3 15.35 0.53 -1.38
CA CYS A 3 14.90 1.88 -1.06
C CYS A 3 14.44 2.06 0.40
N GLY A 4 13.84 1.03 1.01
CA GLY A 4 13.40 1.08 2.41
C GLY A 4 12.17 1.93 2.67
N ALA A 5 11.59 2.58 1.65
CA ALA A 5 10.30 3.24 1.75
C ALA A 5 9.20 2.23 2.11
N LYS A 6 8.23 2.68 2.92
CA LYS A 6 7.14 1.84 3.43
C LYS A 6 5.80 2.45 3.13
N ALA A 7 4.79 1.60 3.02
CA ALA A 7 3.40 2.02 3.03
C ALA A 7 2.54 1.05 3.83
N VAL A 8 1.29 1.42 4.08
CA VAL A 8 0.28 0.57 4.70
C VAL A 8 -0.86 0.40 3.70
N LEU A 9 -1.11 -0.83 3.28
CA LEU A 9 -2.29 -1.19 2.51
C LEU A 9 -3.42 -1.54 3.47
N ILE A 10 -4.56 -0.87 3.34
CA ILE A 10 -5.80 -1.21 4.03
C ILE A 10 -6.77 -1.75 2.98
N VAL A 11 -7.10 -3.03 3.09
CA VAL A 11 -8.12 -3.66 2.26
C VAL A 11 -9.45 -3.53 2.99
N THR A 12 -10.44 -2.99 2.30
CA THR A 12 -11.81 -2.83 2.80
C THR A 12 -12.75 -3.71 2.00
N ARG A 13 -13.79 -4.22 2.65
CA ARG A 13 -14.89 -4.94 2.00
C ARG A 13 -16.22 -4.29 2.31
N SER A 14 -17.14 -4.38 1.36
CA SER A 14 -18.54 -4.01 1.58
C SER A 14 -19.24 -5.10 2.38
N VAL A 15 -20.02 -4.72 3.40
CA VAL A 15 -20.91 -5.67 4.08
C VAL A 15 -22.26 -5.65 3.38
N THR A 16 -22.66 -6.80 2.81
CA THR A 16 -23.93 -6.97 2.10
C THR A 16 -25.11 -6.47 2.94
N GLY A 17 -25.93 -5.59 2.37
CA GLY A 17 -27.08 -4.98 3.06
C GLY A 17 -26.75 -3.70 3.84
N THR A 18 -25.52 -3.19 3.77
CA THR A 18 -25.14 -1.90 4.38
C THR A 18 -24.30 -1.06 3.41
N THR A 19 -24.25 0.26 3.61
CA THR A 19 -23.30 1.17 2.92
C THR A 19 -21.96 1.28 3.65
N THR A 20 -21.69 0.39 4.61
CA THR A 20 -20.51 0.45 5.47
C THR A 20 -19.38 -0.40 4.89
N ASN A 21 -18.24 0.25 4.65
CA ASN A 21 -16.98 -0.42 4.34
C ASN A 21 -16.28 -0.78 5.64
N VAL A 22 -15.93 -2.06 5.81
CA VAL A 22 -15.15 -2.52 6.96
C VAL A 22 -13.73 -2.85 6.52
N ALA A 23 -12.74 -2.41 7.29
CA ALA A 23 -11.35 -2.81 7.08
C ALA A 23 -11.24 -4.32 7.33
N GLN A 24 -10.87 -5.06 6.29
CA GLN A 24 -10.70 -6.51 6.32
C GLN A 24 -9.28 -6.89 6.71
N SER A 25 -8.29 -6.21 6.14
CA SER A 25 -6.89 -6.48 6.42
C SER A 25 -6.06 -5.20 6.35
N ARG A 26 -4.92 -5.23 7.05
CA ARG A 26 -3.92 -4.17 7.05
C ARG A 26 -2.56 -4.82 6.86
N THR A 27 -1.85 -4.41 5.81
CA THR A 27 -0.55 -4.99 5.42
C THR A 27 0.50 -3.89 5.30
N GLU A 28 1.70 -4.12 5.86
CA GLU A 28 2.85 -3.24 5.62
C GLU A 28 3.45 -3.59 4.25
N LEU A 29 3.51 -2.61 3.37
CA LEU A 29 4.22 -2.69 2.09
C LEU A 29 5.65 -2.19 2.25
N ARG A 30 6.57 -2.80 1.49
CA ARG A 30 7.99 -2.39 1.47
C ARG A 30 8.48 -2.23 0.06
N CYS A 31 9.12 -1.09 -0.20
CA CYS A 31 9.70 -0.84 -1.52
C CYS A 31 10.85 -1.81 -1.79
N ASP A 32 10.73 -2.63 -2.83
CA ASP A 32 11.74 -3.60 -3.26
C ASP A 32 12.68 -3.05 -4.35
N LYS A 33 12.42 -1.84 -4.85
CA LYS A 33 13.28 -1.14 -5.81
C LYS A 33 14.64 -0.77 -5.20
N PRO A 34 15.68 -0.58 -6.03
CA PRO A 34 17.00 -0.11 -5.60
C PRO A 34 16.93 1.24 -4.86
N GLU A 35 17.90 1.51 -3.99
CA GLU A 35 18.03 2.86 -3.41
C GLU A 35 18.13 3.96 -4.48
N ARG A 36 17.54 5.12 -4.17
CA ARG A 36 17.52 6.31 -5.05
C ARG A 36 16.92 6.06 -6.43
N HIS A 37 16.03 5.08 -6.57
CA HIS A 37 15.24 4.93 -7.79
C HIS A 37 14.39 6.18 -8.03
N ASP A 38 14.18 6.52 -9.29
CA ASP A 38 13.22 7.53 -9.68
C ASP A 38 11.80 6.93 -9.75
N GLY A 39 10.78 7.79 -9.64
CA GLY A 39 9.38 7.40 -9.80
C GLY A 39 8.75 6.72 -8.58
N ALA A 40 7.62 6.05 -8.82
CA ALA A 40 6.82 5.42 -7.77
C ALA A 40 7.57 4.28 -7.06
N HIS A 41 7.34 4.15 -5.76
CA HIS A 41 7.72 2.96 -5.01
C HIS A 41 6.85 1.77 -5.44
N ALA A 42 7.38 0.56 -5.31
CA ALA A 42 6.65 -0.65 -5.60
C ALA A 42 6.98 -1.75 -4.60
N ASP A 43 5.99 -2.58 -4.30
CA ASP A 43 6.15 -3.84 -3.56
C ASP A 43 5.64 -4.97 -4.46
N SER A 44 6.57 -5.65 -5.16
CA SER A 44 6.20 -6.70 -6.11
C SER A 44 5.56 -7.91 -5.43
N ALA A 45 5.76 -8.11 -4.12
CA ALA A 45 5.14 -9.23 -3.39
C ALA A 45 3.63 -9.02 -3.22
N HIS A 46 3.18 -7.77 -3.16
CA HIS A 46 1.77 -7.40 -3.05
C HIS A 46 1.17 -6.81 -4.33
N GLY A 47 2.01 -6.56 -5.35
CA GLY A 47 1.62 -5.97 -6.62
C GLY A 47 1.12 -4.53 -6.46
N GLU A 48 1.71 -3.77 -5.54
CA GLU A 48 1.29 -2.41 -5.20
C GLU A 48 2.34 -1.40 -5.60
N GLU A 49 1.89 -0.24 -6.09
CA GLU A 49 2.74 0.91 -6.40
C GLU A 49 2.20 2.17 -5.73
N TRP A 50 3.09 3.02 -5.23
CA TRP A 50 2.70 4.26 -4.56
C TRP A 50 3.71 5.38 -4.71
N THR A 51 3.22 6.61 -4.59
CA THR A 51 4.05 7.80 -4.48
C THR A 51 4.02 8.27 -3.03
N ALA A 52 5.20 8.49 -2.45
CA ALA A 52 5.36 9.06 -1.12
C ALA A 52 6.52 10.06 -1.12
N GLU A 53 6.43 11.07 -0.27
CA GLU A 53 7.59 11.92 -0.01
C GLU A 53 8.67 11.13 0.74
N PRO A 54 9.97 11.46 0.57
CA PRO A 54 11.05 10.80 1.28
C PRO A 54 10.82 10.80 2.80
N GLY A 55 10.91 9.61 3.42
CA GLY A 55 10.72 9.43 4.86
C GLY A 55 9.27 9.42 5.35
N LYS A 56 8.27 9.54 4.46
CA LYS A 56 6.85 9.36 4.80
C LYS A 56 6.41 7.93 4.57
N VAL A 57 5.45 7.49 5.37
CA VAL A 57 4.74 6.22 5.17
C VAL A 57 3.39 6.53 4.52
N ALA A 58 3.17 6.07 3.29
CA ALA A 58 1.90 6.24 2.60
C ALA A 58 0.83 5.29 3.14
N THR A 59 -0.44 5.65 2.98
CA THR A 59 -1.58 4.74 3.22
C THR A 59 -2.32 4.52 1.91
N LEU A 60 -2.42 3.26 1.48
CA LEU A 60 -3.16 2.83 0.30
C LEU A 60 -4.46 2.19 0.75
N LEU A 61 -5.53 2.43 0.00
CA LEU A 61 -6.84 1.81 0.22
C LEU A 61 -7.17 0.94 -0.99
N ARG A 62 -7.49 -0.33 -0.74
CA ARG A 62 -8.01 -1.26 -1.76
C ARG A 62 -9.40 -1.70 -1.35
N HIS A 63 -10.32 -1.78 -2.31
CA HIS A 63 -11.67 -2.27 -2.08
C HIS A 63 -11.82 -3.64 -2.73
N GLU A 64 -12.18 -4.65 -1.95
CA GLU A 64 -12.53 -5.99 -2.42
C GLU A 64 -14.05 -6.17 -2.26
N GLY A 65 -14.74 -6.40 -3.39
CA GLY A 65 -16.19 -6.55 -3.47
C GLY A 65 -16.66 -7.99 -3.36
#